data_AF-A0A2N0QV31-F1
#
_entry.id   AF-A0A2N0QV31-F1
#
_cell.length_a   1.000
_cell.length_b   1.000
_cell.length_c   1.000
_cell.angle_alpha   90.00
_cell.angle_beta   90.00
_cell.angle_gamma   90.00
#
_symmetry.space_group_name_H-M   'P 1'
#
loop_
_entity.id
_entity.type
_entity.pdbx_description
1 polymer ?
#
loop_
_entity_poly.entity_id
_entity_poly.type
_entity_poly.pdbx_seq_one_letter_code
_entity_poly.pdbx_strand_id
1 'polypeptide(L)'
;MEKRMMTQIYRLIFFQIKRIFVIYREIAFFRERAAARERERQREEEERANRRAKAEKERKRSHGRERKNRERRWQHREETMATNREREAERDLVSASQNNSVKPELTLNLASKRRAALMALAEDEEFDDEEVIMMTMKTKPKKGKRKLVKELVVTISTDKGGLWNWNVKWEELDENILNKKL
;
A
#
# COMPACT_ATOMS: atom_id res chain seq x y z
N MET A 1 -73.48 -19.26 -41.66
CA MET A 1 -72.46 -19.91 -40.80
C MET A 1 -71.16 -19.11 -40.68
N GLU A 2 -70.78 -18.34 -41.70
CA GLU A 2 -69.51 -17.59 -41.79
C GLU A 2 -69.25 -16.59 -40.66
N LYS A 3 -70.29 -15.87 -40.18
CA LYS A 3 -70.13 -14.89 -39.08
C LYS A 3 -69.61 -15.53 -37.79
N ARG A 4 -70.00 -16.77 -37.47
CA ARG A 4 -69.49 -17.48 -36.28
C ARG A 4 -68.02 -17.89 -36.44
N MET A 5 -67.62 -18.32 -37.64
CA MET A 5 -66.22 -18.68 -37.92
C MET A 5 -65.29 -17.47 -37.87
N MET A 6 -65.69 -16.35 -38.48
CA MET A 6 -64.91 -15.11 -38.40
C MET A 6 -64.72 -14.66 -36.94
N THR A 7 -65.78 -14.71 -36.14
CA THR A 7 -65.70 -14.30 -34.72
C THR A 7 -64.78 -15.21 -33.91
N GLN A 8 -64.72 -16.52 -34.20
CA GLN A 8 -63.78 -17.44 -33.57
C GLN A 8 -62.33 -17.16 -33.96
N ILE A 9 -62.05 -16.84 -35.23
CA ILE A 9 -60.72 -16.48 -35.71
C ILE A 9 -60.21 -15.21 -35.01
N TYR A 10 -61.04 -14.17 -34.91
CA TYR A 10 -60.67 -12.93 -34.23
C TYR A 10 -60.37 -13.12 -32.73
N ARG A 11 -61.14 -13.97 -32.05
CA ARG A 11 -60.88 -14.31 -30.63
C ARG A 11 -59.53 -15.02 -30.47
N LEU A 12 -59.20 -15.93 -31.37
CA LEU A 12 -57.95 -16.68 -31.34
C LEU A 12 -56.75 -15.74 -31.57
N ILE A 13 -56.83 -14.88 -32.59
CA ILE A 13 -55.79 -13.89 -32.90
C ILE A 13 -55.61 -12.91 -31.74
N PHE A 14 -56.69 -12.39 -31.18
CA PHE A 14 -56.64 -11.47 -30.04
C PHE A 14 -55.97 -12.10 -28.80
N PHE A 15 -56.25 -13.37 -28.54
CA PHE A 15 -55.63 -14.09 -27.43
C PHE A 15 -54.12 -14.30 -27.66
N GLN A 16 -53.72 -14.62 -28.89
CA GLN A 16 -52.31 -14.73 -29.26
C GLN A 16 -51.57 -13.40 -29.13
N ILE A 17 -52.16 -12.30 -29.60
CA ILE A 17 -51.59 -10.95 -29.48
C ILE A 17 -51.41 -10.56 -28.00
N LYS A 18 -52.42 -10.83 -27.15
CA LYS A 18 -52.31 -10.59 -25.71
C LYS A 18 -51.18 -11.40 -25.06
N ARG A 19 -51.06 -12.68 -25.41
CA ARG A 19 -49.99 -13.54 -24.91
C ARG A 19 -48.61 -13.02 -25.31
N ILE A 20 -48.45 -12.61 -26.57
CA ILE A 20 -47.20 -12.01 -27.08
C ILE A 20 -46.88 -10.71 -26.31
N PHE A 21 -47.86 -9.85 -26.10
CA PHE A 21 -47.68 -8.59 -25.39
C PHE A 21 -47.19 -8.78 -23.94
N VAL A 22 -47.71 -9.79 -23.22
CA VAL A 22 -47.24 -10.12 -21.87
C VAL A 22 -45.77 -10.56 -21.89
N ILE A 23 -45.40 -11.41 -22.84
CA ILE A 23 -44.01 -11.89 -23.01
C ILE A 23 -43.05 -10.72 -23.29
N TYR A 24 -43.41 -9.80 -24.19
CA TYR A 24 -42.58 -8.63 -24.49
C TYR A 24 -42.36 -7.74 -23.26
N ARG A 25 -43.41 -7.55 -22.45
CA ARG A 25 -43.33 -6.77 -21.21
C ARG A 25 -42.39 -7.41 -20.18
N GLU A 26 -42.44 -8.73 -20.03
CA GLU A 26 -41.52 -9.46 -19.15
C GLU A 26 -40.07 -9.37 -19.65
N ILE A 27 -39.84 -9.58 -20.95
CA ILE A 27 -38.49 -9.49 -21.55
C ILE A 27 -37.90 -8.09 -21.36
N ALA A 28 -38.70 -7.04 -21.57
CA ALA A 28 -38.28 -5.66 -21.36
C ALA A 28 -37.85 -5.42 -19.90
N PHE A 29 -38.63 -5.90 -18.94
CA PHE A 29 -38.32 -5.80 -17.52
C PHE A 29 -37.02 -6.52 -17.15
N PHE A 30 -36.79 -7.73 -17.67
CA PHE A 30 -35.54 -8.46 -17.42
C PHE A 30 -34.32 -7.79 -18.05
N ARG A 31 -34.48 -7.22 -19.26
CA ARG A 31 -33.41 -6.45 -19.92
C ARG A 31 -33.05 -5.19 -19.14
N GLU A 32 -34.05 -4.46 -18.67
CA GLU A 32 -33.83 -3.25 -17.88
C GLU A 32 -33.15 -3.57 -16.55
N ARG A 33 -33.57 -4.64 -15.87
CA ARG A 33 -32.95 -5.11 -14.63
C ARG A 33 -31.53 -5.63 -14.85
N ALA A 34 -31.24 -6.29 -15.97
CA ALA A 34 -29.88 -6.69 -16.34
C ALA A 34 -28.99 -5.48 -16.62
N ALA A 35 -29.49 -4.49 -17.37
CA ALA A 35 -28.79 -3.24 -17.65
C ALA A 35 -28.51 -2.43 -16.37
N ALA A 36 -29.42 -2.44 -15.39
CA ALA A 36 -29.19 -1.80 -14.09
C ALA A 36 -28.00 -2.42 -13.35
N ARG A 37 -27.93 -3.75 -13.29
CA ARG A 37 -26.79 -4.47 -12.69
C ARG A 37 -25.49 -4.26 -13.46
N GLU A 38 -25.55 -4.12 -14.79
CA GLU A 38 -24.37 -3.81 -15.62
C GLU A 38 -23.79 -2.44 -15.26
N ARG A 39 -24.65 -1.42 -15.14
CA ARG A 39 -24.22 -0.05 -14.77
C ARG A 39 -23.66 0.04 -13.35
N GLU A 40 -24.16 -0.79 -12.44
CA GLU A 40 -23.61 -0.88 -11.08
C GLU A 40 -22.21 -1.50 -11.09
N ARG A 41 -22.03 -2.62 -11.82
CA ARG A 41 -20.72 -3.24 -12.00
C ARG A 41 -19.71 -2.31 -12.65
N GLN A 42 -20.13 -1.55 -13.66
CA GLN A 42 -19.28 -0.55 -14.33
C GLN A 42 -18.83 0.55 -13.37
N ARG A 43 -19.73 1.09 -12.54
CA ARG A 43 -19.37 2.10 -11.54
C ARG A 43 -18.39 1.56 -10.50
N GLU A 44 -18.63 0.34 -10.03
CA GLU A 44 -17.73 -0.29 -9.06
C GLU A 44 -16.35 -0.58 -9.67
N GLU A 45 -16.30 -1.03 -10.92
CA GLU A 45 -15.06 -1.26 -11.65
C GLU A 45 -14.30 0.05 -11.93
N GLU A 46 -15.01 1.11 -12.32
CA GLU A 46 -14.44 2.44 -12.50
C GLU A 46 -13.91 3.00 -11.18
N GLU A 47 -14.60 2.79 -10.07
CA GLU A 47 -14.13 3.19 -8.74
C GLU A 47 -12.88 2.40 -8.31
N ARG A 48 -12.83 1.09 -8.58
CA ARG A 48 -11.62 0.28 -8.36
C ARG A 48 -10.46 0.76 -9.23
N ALA A 49 -10.72 1.07 -10.50
CA ALA A 49 -9.71 1.61 -11.41
C ALA A 49 -9.19 2.97 -10.93
N ASN A 50 -10.07 3.87 -10.48
CA ASN A 50 -9.71 5.17 -9.95
C ASN A 50 -8.86 5.04 -8.67
N ARG A 51 -9.23 4.15 -7.75
CA ARG A 51 -8.41 3.85 -6.56
C ARG A 51 -7.01 3.36 -6.93
N ARG A 52 -6.90 2.45 -7.91
CA ARG A 52 -5.60 1.97 -8.41
C ARG A 52 -4.78 3.09 -9.04
N ALA A 53 -5.38 3.91 -9.91
CA ALA A 53 -4.71 5.03 -10.55
C ALA A 53 -4.24 6.07 -9.53
N LYS A 54 -5.04 6.36 -8.50
CA LYS A 54 -4.66 7.26 -7.41
C LYS A 54 -3.47 6.71 -6.62
N ALA A 55 -3.51 5.44 -6.24
CA ALA A 55 -2.42 4.78 -5.52
C ALA A 55 -1.12 4.73 -6.36
N GLU A 56 -1.22 4.48 -7.67
CA GLU A 56 -0.07 4.49 -8.56
C GLU A 56 0.54 5.90 -8.70
N LYS A 57 -0.32 6.92 -8.87
CA LYS A 57 0.12 8.32 -8.95
C LYS A 57 0.82 8.76 -7.66
N GLU A 58 0.33 8.29 -6.51
CA GLU A 58 0.98 8.51 -5.21
C GLU A 58 2.33 7.79 -5.12
N ARG A 59 2.43 6.52 -5.53
CA ARG A 59 3.72 5.80 -5.60
C ARG A 59 4.73 6.49 -6.51
N LYS A 60 4.30 7.00 -7.67
CA LYS A 60 5.18 7.75 -8.58
C LYS A 60 5.70 9.03 -7.92
N ARG A 61 4.86 9.73 -7.15
CA ARG A 61 5.26 10.93 -6.40
C ARG A 61 6.22 10.60 -5.26
N SER A 62 5.96 9.54 -4.48
CA SER A 62 6.85 9.14 -3.39
C SER A 62 8.21 8.70 -3.93
N HIS A 63 8.22 7.88 -4.98
CA HIS A 63 9.45 7.43 -5.63
C HIS A 63 10.23 8.59 -6.28
N GLY A 64 9.54 9.57 -6.87
CA GLY A 64 10.18 10.79 -7.40
C GLY A 64 10.85 11.63 -6.30
N ARG A 65 10.18 11.79 -5.15
CA ARG A 65 10.76 12.47 -3.97
C ARG A 65 11.95 11.71 -3.40
N GLU A 66 11.85 10.39 -3.31
CA GLU A 66 12.94 9.53 -2.82
C GLU A 66 14.17 9.62 -3.73
N ARG A 67 13.98 9.54 -5.05
CA ARG A 67 15.06 9.69 -6.04
C ARG A 67 15.78 11.04 -5.88
N LYS A 68 15.03 12.14 -5.81
CA LYS A 68 15.59 13.49 -5.63
C LYS A 68 16.31 13.67 -4.29
N ASN A 69 15.84 13.01 -3.23
CA ASN A 69 16.50 13.06 -1.92
C ASN A 69 17.79 12.21 -1.91
N ARG A 70 17.75 11.04 -2.55
CA ARG A 70 18.92 10.17 -2.73
C ARG A 70 20.01 10.90 -3.51
N GLU A 71 19.65 11.56 -4.60
CA GLU A 71 20.57 12.36 -5.42
C GLU A 71 21.23 13.50 -4.62
N ARG A 72 20.45 14.26 -3.84
CA ARG A 72 21.00 15.28 -2.93
C ARG A 72 21.96 14.70 -1.88
N ARG A 73 21.65 13.53 -1.32
CA ARG A 73 22.56 12.85 -0.38
C ARG A 73 23.85 12.39 -1.06
N TRP A 74 23.78 11.94 -2.31
CA TRP A 74 24.96 11.59 -3.11
C TRP A 74 25.83 12.82 -3.38
N GLN A 75 25.23 13.92 -3.83
CA GLN A 75 25.94 15.20 -4.04
C GLN A 75 26.61 15.70 -2.77
N HIS A 76 25.89 15.76 -1.65
CA HIS A 76 26.47 16.17 -0.37
C HIS A 76 27.64 15.26 0.04
N ARG A 77 27.53 13.95 -0.19
CA ARG A 77 28.62 13.01 0.10
C ARG A 77 29.83 13.27 -0.80
N GLU A 78 29.61 13.51 -2.08
CA GLU A 78 30.65 13.84 -3.05
C GLU A 78 31.35 15.16 -2.71
N GLU A 79 30.58 16.20 -2.37
CA GLU A 79 31.09 17.48 -1.87
C GLU A 79 31.94 17.29 -0.61
N THR A 80 31.46 16.55 0.39
CA THR A 80 32.25 16.29 1.60
C THR A 80 33.54 15.50 1.34
N MET A 81 33.54 14.59 0.35
CA MET A 81 34.74 13.84 -0.05
C MET A 81 35.71 14.72 -0.85
N ALA A 82 35.20 15.66 -1.66
CA ALA A 82 36.00 16.64 -2.38
C ALA A 82 36.67 17.63 -1.41
N THR A 83 35.92 18.20 -0.47
CA THR A 83 36.46 19.13 0.56
C THR A 83 37.45 18.42 1.49
N ASN A 84 37.23 17.15 1.82
CA ASN A 84 38.20 16.38 2.60
C ASN A 84 39.48 16.09 1.79
N ARG A 85 39.38 15.79 0.49
CA ARG A 85 40.56 15.64 -0.39
C ARG A 85 41.34 16.95 -0.54
N GLU A 86 40.66 18.09 -0.65
CA GLU A 86 41.33 19.40 -0.68
C GLU A 86 42.07 19.67 0.64
N ARG A 87 41.47 19.39 1.80
CA ARG A 87 42.18 19.49 3.09
C ARG A 87 43.34 18.51 3.23
N GLU A 88 43.24 17.30 2.68
CA GLU A 88 44.35 16.34 2.66
C GLU A 88 45.48 16.85 1.78
N ALA A 89 45.19 17.37 0.58
CA ALA A 89 46.18 17.98 -0.30
C ALA A 89 46.84 19.23 0.32
N GLU A 90 46.08 20.06 1.04
CA GLU A 90 46.64 21.19 1.80
C GLU A 90 47.54 20.73 2.96
N ARG A 91 47.18 19.65 3.67
CA ARG A 91 48.04 19.06 4.71
C ARG A 91 49.33 18.48 4.12
N ASP A 92 49.27 17.87 2.95
CA ASP A 92 50.45 17.31 2.29
C ASP A 92 51.39 18.42 1.79
N LEU A 93 50.84 19.54 1.30
CA LEU A 93 51.62 20.73 0.94
C LEU A 93 52.24 21.42 2.16
N VAL A 94 51.50 21.54 3.27
CA VAL A 94 52.01 22.10 4.54
C VAL A 94 53.08 21.18 5.14
N SER A 95 52.89 19.85 5.07
CA SER A 95 53.88 18.87 5.53
C SER A 95 55.16 18.91 4.67
N ALA A 96 55.05 19.11 3.35
CA ALA A 96 56.19 19.31 2.47
C ALA A 96 56.93 20.64 2.73
N SER A 97 56.20 21.71 3.04
CA SER A 97 56.77 23.02 3.39
C SER A 97 57.47 23.05 4.76
N GLN A 98 57.07 22.19 5.71
CA GLN A 98 57.63 22.16 7.06
C GLN A 98 58.94 21.36 7.19
N ASN A 99 59.33 20.61 6.16
CA ASN A 99 60.53 19.76 6.21
C ASN A 99 61.86 20.51 5.95
N ASN A 100 61.84 21.83 5.75
CA ASN A 100 63.02 22.63 5.39
C ASN A 100 63.41 23.72 6.40
N SER A 101 62.89 23.75 7.63
CA SER A 101 63.39 24.71 8.62
C SER A 101 63.36 24.18 10.04
N VAL A 102 64.57 24.13 10.61
CA VAL A 102 64.91 23.61 11.93
C VAL A 102 64.60 24.67 13.01
N LYS A 103 63.71 24.34 13.95
CA LYS A 103 63.82 24.46 15.44
C LYS A 103 62.42 24.48 16.10
N PRO A 104 62.08 23.51 16.98
CA PRO A 104 60.84 23.56 17.73
C PRO A 104 61.10 24.10 19.15
N GLU A 105 60.80 25.38 19.36
CA GLU A 105 60.58 25.93 20.70
C GLU A 105 59.30 26.77 20.63
N LEU A 106 58.37 26.55 21.58
CA LEU A 106 57.15 27.33 21.86
C LEU A 106 55.86 27.04 21.06
N THR A 107 55.20 25.89 21.23
CA THR A 107 53.77 25.73 20.82
C THR A 107 52.88 24.89 21.76
N LEU A 108 53.25 24.72 23.03
CA LEU A 108 52.48 23.91 24.00
C LEU A 108 51.26 24.65 24.64
N ASN A 109 50.79 25.78 24.08
CA ASN A 109 49.71 26.59 24.68
C ASN A 109 48.40 26.68 23.87
N LEU A 110 48.32 26.07 22.68
CA LEU A 110 47.10 26.13 21.86
C LEU A 110 46.17 24.91 22.06
N ALA A 111 46.74 23.75 22.37
CA ALA A 111 45.97 22.52 22.62
C ALA A 111 45.19 22.56 23.95
N SER A 112 45.75 23.18 25.00
CA SER A 112 45.08 23.31 26.30
C SER A 112 43.88 24.26 26.28
N LYS A 113 43.92 25.33 25.47
CA LYS A 113 42.78 26.26 25.31
C LYS A 113 41.60 25.64 24.55
N ARG A 114 41.86 24.72 23.61
CA ARG A 114 40.80 24.05 22.84
C ARG A 114 40.02 23.01 23.65
N ARG A 115 40.62 22.42 24.70
CA ARG A 115 39.92 21.45 25.57
C ARG A 115 38.90 22.11 26.51
N ALA A 116 39.15 23.33 26.96
CA ALA A 116 38.23 24.05 27.86
C ALA A 116 36.92 24.49 27.15
N ALA A 117 36.98 24.83 25.86
CA ALA A 117 35.81 25.30 25.12
C ALA A 117 34.79 24.20 24.78
N LEU A 118 35.19 22.92 24.76
CA LEU A 118 34.29 21.80 24.46
C LEU A 118 33.48 21.33 25.68
N MET A 119 33.93 21.61 26.90
CA MET A 119 33.19 21.26 28.12
C MET A 119 32.07 22.27 28.45
N ALA A 120 32.17 23.52 28.00
CA ALA A 120 31.25 24.60 28.35
C ALA A 120 29.91 24.62 27.56
N LEU A 121 29.67 23.68 26.65
CA LEU A 121 28.46 23.61 25.80
C LEU A 121 27.56 22.39 26.13
N ALA A 122 27.80 21.70 27.24
CA ALA A 122 27.13 20.45 27.58
C ALA A 122 26.17 20.55 28.77
N GLU A 123 25.84 21.75 29.24
CA GLU A 123 24.85 21.97 30.31
C GLU A 123 23.76 22.91 29.79
N ASP A 124 22.52 22.51 30.04
CA ASP A 124 21.24 23.18 29.74
C ASP A 124 20.62 22.95 28.35
N GLU A 125 19.85 21.87 28.22
CA GLU A 125 18.43 21.97 27.84
C GLU A 125 17.69 20.70 28.28
N GLU A 126 17.10 20.80 29.45
CA GLU A 126 16.06 19.94 30.00
C GLU A 126 14.81 20.09 29.11
N PHE A 127 14.47 19.05 28.35
CA PHE A 127 13.18 18.93 27.69
C PHE A 127 12.45 17.75 28.32
N ASP A 128 11.67 18.08 29.35
CA ASP A 128 10.78 17.17 30.07
C ASP A 128 9.34 17.57 29.72
N ASP A 129 8.75 16.83 28.78
CA ASP A 129 7.29 16.78 28.55
C ASP A 129 6.96 15.53 27.71
N GLU A 130 6.79 14.44 28.44
CA GLU A 130 5.64 13.56 28.35
C GLU A 130 4.82 13.62 27.03
N GLU A 131 5.19 12.82 26.03
CA GLU A 131 4.25 12.06 25.17
C GLU A 131 5.00 10.95 24.42
N VAL A 132 5.50 9.95 25.17
CA VAL A 132 5.91 8.65 24.60
C VAL A 132 4.86 7.61 25.00
N ILE A 133 3.62 7.80 24.55
CA ILE A 133 2.59 6.77 24.59
C ILE A 133 2.07 6.52 23.18
N MET A 134 2.07 5.24 22.80
CA MET A 134 1.59 4.65 21.55
C MET A 134 2.51 4.65 20.33
N MET A 135 3.79 4.36 20.51
CA MET A 135 4.52 3.62 19.46
C MET A 135 4.00 2.18 19.45
N THR A 136 2.89 2.02 18.73
CA THR A 136 2.26 0.78 18.28
C THR A 136 3.19 -0.44 18.37
N MET A 137 2.83 -1.31 19.30
CA MET A 137 3.35 -2.66 19.41
C MET A 137 3.32 -3.33 18.02
N LYS A 138 4.47 -3.38 17.34
CA LYS A 138 4.70 -4.35 16.26
C LYS A 138 4.72 -5.72 16.92
N THR A 139 3.55 -6.32 17.03
CA THR A 139 3.39 -7.71 17.44
C THR A 139 4.19 -8.59 16.50
N LYS A 140 5.30 -9.14 16.99
CA LYS A 140 6.02 -10.23 16.33
C LYS A 140 5.01 -11.34 16.02
N PRO A 141 4.91 -11.87 14.79
CA PRO A 141 3.98 -12.96 14.51
C PRO A 141 4.41 -14.17 15.36
N LYS A 142 3.59 -14.49 16.37
CA LYS A 142 3.77 -15.65 17.26
C LYS A 142 4.06 -16.89 16.40
N LYS A 143 5.30 -17.40 16.44
CA LYS A 143 5.79 -18.56 15.68
C LYS A 143 4.88 -19.80 15.77
N GLY A 144 4.03 -19.90 16.79
CA GLY A 144 3.03 -20.96 16.94
C GLY A 144 1.92 -20.97 15.89
N LYS A 145 1.41 -19.81 15.46
CA LYS A 145 0.26 -19.75 14.52
C LYS A 145 0.62 -20.28 13.11
N ARG A 146 1.88 -20.15 12.69
CA ARG A 146 2.34 -20.60 11.37
C ARG A 146 2.39 -22.13 11.24
N LYS A 147 2.55 -22.87 12.33
CA LYS A 147 2.54 -24.34 12.31
C LYS A 147 1.11 -24.86 12.10
N LEU A 148 0.16 -24.32 12.85
CA LEU A 148 -1.26 -24.67 12.76
C LEU A 148 -1.85 -24.37 11.38
N VAL A 149 -1.46 -23.26 10.74
CA VAL A 149 -1.91 -22.94 9.38
C VAL A 149 -1.44 -24.00 8.37
N LYS A 150 -0.21 -24.49 8.48
CA LYS A 150 0.30 -25.52 7.57
C LYS A 150 -0.46 -26.83 7.73
N GLU A 151 -0.77 -27.20 8.96
CA GLU A 151 -1.55 -28.40 9.28
C GLU A 151 -2.99 -28.29 8.75
N LEU A 152 -3.66 -27.16 8.97
CA LEU A 152 -5.01 -26.91 8.46
C LEU A 152 -5.07 -26.89 6.93
N VAL A 153 -4.07 -26.35 6.25
CA VAL A 153 -4.02 -26.34 4.78
C VAL A 153 -3.92 -27.77 4.22
N VAL A 154 -3.26 -28.69 4.92
CA VAL A 154 -3.18 -30.11 4.51
C VAL A 154 -4.53 -30.82 4.65
N THR A 155 -5.40 -30.37 5.56
CA THR A 155 -6.77 -30.92 5.67
C THR A 155 -7.68 -30.48 4.53
N ILE A 156 -7.27 -29.51 3.70
CA ILE A 156 -8.05 -29.03 2.55
C ILE A 156 -7.88 -29.95 1.34
N SER A 157 -8.98 -30.54 0.89
CA SER A 157 -9.00 -31.34 -0.35
C SER A 157 -8.59 -30.48 -1.53
N THR A 158 -7.63 -30.96 -2.31
CA THR A 158 -7.10 -30.25 -3.48
C THR A 158 -7.90 -30.52 -4.76
N ASP A 159 -8.73 -31.55 -4.75
CA ASP A 159 -9.61 -31.91 -5.85
C ASP A 159 -10.96 -31.20 -5.74
N LYS A 160 -11.53 -30.86 -6.90
CA LYS A 160 -12.80 -30.13 -6.96
C LYS A 160 -13.92 -30.93 -6.29
N GLY A 161 -13.98 -32.25 -6.47
CA GLY A 161 -15.02 -33.11 -5.92
C GLY A 161 -15.03 -33.16 -4.39
N GLY A 162 -13.86 -33.33 -3.78
CA GLY A 162 -13.67 -33.32 -2.33
C GLY A 162 -13.93 -31.96 -1.70
N LEU A 163 -13.67 -30.86 -2.42
CA LEU A 163 -13.99 -29.52 -1.94
C LEU A 163 -15.50 -29.27 -1.85
N TRP A 164 -16.29 -29.72 -2.85
CA TRP A 164 -17.75 -29.56 -2.84
C TRP A 164 -18.45 -30.48 -1.84
N ASN A 165 -17.85 -31.64 -1.56
CA ASN A 165 -18.37 -32.61 -0.59
C ASN A 165 -17.80 -32.40 0.82
N TRP A 166 -17.12 -31.28 1.07
CA TRP A 166 -16.58 -31.00 2.37
C TRP A 166 -17.70 -30.76 3.38
N ASN A 167 -17.70 -31.55 4.45
CA ASN A 167 -18.56 -31.34 5.61
C ASN A 167 -18.17 -30.10 6.44
N VAL A 168 -18.58 -28.92 6.00
CA VAL A 168 -18.31 -27.64 6.67
C VAL A 168 -19.12 -27.55 7.96
N LYS A 169 -18.46 -27.24 9.07
CA LYS A 169 -19.11 -27.01 10.36
C LYS A 169 -19.70 -25.60 10.42
N TRP A 170 -20.93 -25.45 9.96
CA TRP A 170 -21.64 -24.17 9.93
C TRP A 170 -21.86 -23.56 11.33
N GLU A 171 -21.83 -24.38 12.39
CA GLU A 171 -21.93 -23.92 13.78
C GLU A 171 -20.78 -23.01 14.22
N GLU A 172 -19.62 -23.11 13.56
CA GLU A 172 -18.45 -22.27 13.85
C GLU A 172 -18.42 -20.97 13.00
N LEU A 173 -19.40 -20.78 12.12
CA LEU A 173 -19.50 -19.59 11.26
C LEU A 173 -20.35 -18.51 11.96
N ASP A 174 -19.69 -17.62 12.69
CA ASP A 174 -20.36 -16.51 13.38
C ASP A 174 -20.49 -15.23 12.52
N GLU A 175 -21.37 -14.32 12.93
CA GLU A 175 -21.57 -13.02 12.27
C GLU A 175 -20.30 -12.15 12.25
N ASN A 176 -19.39 -12.38 13.20
CA ASN A 176 -18.13 -11.66 13.31
C ASN A 176 -17.13 -12.09 12.22
N ILE A 177 -17.10 -13.36 11.86
CA ILE A 177 -16.35 -13.91 10.73
C ILE A 177 -16.96 -13.39 9.42
N LEU A 178 -18.28 -13.47 9.28
CA LEU A 178 -18.98 -12.97 8.09
C LEU A 178 -18.65 -11.49 7.84
N ASN A 179 -18.75 -10.63 8.86
CA ASN A 179 -18.52 -9.19 8.69
C ASN A 179 -17.05 -8.78 8.54
N LYS A 180 -16.08 -9.61 8.94
CA LYS A 180 -14.65 -9.26 8.91
C LYS A 180 -13.84 -9.95 7.82
N LYS A 181 -14.35 -11.05 7.25
CA LYS A 181 -13.58 -11.94 6.37
C LYS A 181 -14.25 -12.22 5.03
N LEU A 182 -15.56 -12.06 4.92
CA LEU A 182 -16.33 -12.13 3.69
C LEU A 182 -16.69 -10.71 3.23
#